data_AF-A0ABD3CW69-F1
#
_entry.id   AF-A0ABD3CW69-F1
#
_cell.length_a   1.000
_cell.length_b   1.000
_cell.length_c   1.000
_cell.angle_alpha   90.00
_cell.angle_beta   90.00
_cell.angle_gamma   90.00
#
_symmetry.space_group_name_H-M   'P 1'
#
loop_
_entity.id
_entity.type
_entity.pdbx_description
1 polymer ?
#
loop_
_entity_poly.entity_id
_entity_poly.type
_entity_poly.pdbx_seq_one_letter_code
_entity_poly.pdbx_strand_id
1 'polypeptide(L)'
;MGRRASGRAASIVFCLVFLLSSGHSFYLPGVAPRDFIRGDELQVKVNKLSSTKTQLPYDFYFLKYCKPKKIQNVGENLGEVLRGDRIENSVYTFHMRDEQSCKVACKVHLDDQAAKDFKEKINDEYRVHMILDNLPVAVLRQRRDGIASTTYEHGFRVGFKGNYAGSKDEKHFIHNHLSFRVMYHKDPETDTARIVGFEVSPLSINHEYKVWDDKNPNVPTCNQNTKNLVQSSTVPQEVDKDKEIVFTYDVTFKESDIKWASRWDTYLLMNDDQIHWFSIINSLMIVLFLSGMVAMIMMRTLYRDIANYNQLDTQDEAQEETGWKLVHGDVFRAPLNSGLLCVYVGTGVQIFGMTLVTMIFALLGFLSPSNRGGLMTAMVLLWVFMGLFGGYSSARLYKTFKGNEWKRITLKTAFVFPGILFSIFFVLNALIWGEKSSGAVPFGTMFALVCLWFGISVPLVFVGSYLGFKRPAIEDPVKTNKIPRQIPEQAWYMKPIFSILIGGILPFGAVFIELFFILTSIWLNQFYYIFGFLFIVFWLFFAISSCAVRTIIGGGELI
;
A
#
# COMPACT_ATOMS: atom_id res chain seq x y z
N MET A 1 -46.83 2.45 34.80
CA MET A 1 -45.48 2.76 35.34
C MET A 1 -44.32 2.64 34.32
N GLY A 2 -44.56 2.60 33.00
CA GLY A 2 -43.48 2.27 32.02
C GLY A 2 -42.87 3.41 31.19
N ARG A 3 -43.32 4.67 31.32
CA ARG A 3 -42.87 5.78 30.43
C ARG A 3 -41.79 6.70 31.02
N ARG A 4 -41.43 6.58 32.31
CA ARG A 4 -40.44 7.46 32.96
C ARG A 4 -38.98 6.94 32.93
N ALA A 5 -38.74 5.70 32.53
CA ALA A 5 -37.39 5.10 32.52
C ALA A 5 -36.56 5.43 31.26
N SER A 6 -37.21 5.64 30.11
CA SER A 6 -36.52 5.90 28.83
C SER A 6 -35.78 7.24 28.80
N GLY A 7 -36.37 8.30 29.38
CA GLY A 7 -35.76 9.62 29.44
C GLY A 7 -34.50 9.69 30.31
N ARG A 8 -34.44 8.91 31.40
CA ARG A 8 -33.27 8.89 32.29
C ARG A 8 -32.07 8.18 31.66
N ALA A 9 -32.28 7.11 30.90
CA ALA A 9 -31.21 6.45 30.17
C ALA A 9 -30.63 7.35 29.06
N ALA A 10 -31.48 8.07 28.33
CA ALA A 10 -31.05 9.03 27.31
C ALA A 10 -30.26 10.21 27.90
N SER A 11 -30.70 10.77 29.03
CA SER A 11 -29.98 11.86 29.70
C SER A 11 -28.64 11.42 30.31
N ILE A 12 -28.51 10.17 30.78
CA ILE A 12 -27.25 9.64 31.29
C ILE A 12 -26.25 9.41 30.15
N VAL A 13 -26.70 8.91 29.00
CA VAL A 13 -25.87 8.77 27.79
C VAL A 13 -25.43 10.14 27.27
N PHE A 14 -26.33 11.14 27.27
CA PHE A 14 -25.99 12.50 26.85
C PHE A 14 -25.00 13.19 27.81
N CYS A 15 -25.12 12.96 29.13
CA CYS A 15 -24.15 13.46 30.11
C CYS A 15 -22.78 12.75 30.03
N LEU A 16 -22.75 11.45 29.72
CA LEU A 16 -21.50 10.72 29.49
C LEU A 16 -20.76 11.19 28.23
N VAL A 17 -21.48 11.61 27.19
CA VAL A 17 -20.87 12.20 25.98
C VAL A 17 -20.31 13.60 26.24
N PHE A 18 -20.92 14.39 27.11
CA PHE A 18 -20.42 15.72 27.48
C PHE A 18 -19.28 15.70 28.51
N LEU A 19 -19.15 14.66 29.34
CA LEU A 19 -18.01 14.49 30.26
C LEU A 19 -16.70 14.11 29.54
N LEU A 20 -16.74 13.81 28.24
CA LEU A 20 -15.56 13.57 27.40
C LEU A 20 -15.00 14.85 26.74
N SER A 21 -15.55 16.04 27.04
CA SER A 21 -15.20 17.28 26.32
C SER A 21 -13.99 18.06 26.88
N SER A 22 -13.21 17.51 27.81
CA SER A 22 -11.86 18.04 28.10
C SER A 22 -10.84 17.44 27.13
N GLY A 23 -11.09 17.64 25.83
CA GLY A 23 -10.14 17.33 24.79
C GLY A 23 -9.15 18.47 24.67
N HIS A 24 -7.86 18.21 24.96
CA HIS A 24 -6.78 18.94 24.29
C HIS A 24 -7.12 18.99 22.80
N SER A 25 -7.04 20.18 22.21
CA SER A 25 -7.27 20.43 20.78
C SER A 25 -6.75 19.24 19.96
N PHE A 26 -7.66 18.42 19.45
CA PHE A 26 -7.33 17.19 18.73
C PHE A 26 -6.78 17.63 17.38
N TYR A 27 -5.46 17.73 17.28
CA TYR A 27 -4.80 17.92 16.01
C TYR A 27 -5.10 16.73 15.12
N LEU A 28 -5.61 17.01 13.91
CA LEU A 28 -5.95 16.03 12.89
C LEU A 28 -4.72 15.16 12.54
N PRO A 29 -4.91 13.90 12.12
CA PRO A 29 -3.81 12.97 11.88
C PRO A 29 -2.87 13.51 10.79
N GLY A 30 -1.69 13.95 11.21
CA GLY A 30 -0.64 14.51 10.38
C GLY A 30 0.67 14.60 11.18
N VAL A 31 1.80 14.65 10.50
CA VAL A 31 3.10 14.85 11.15
C VAL A 31 3.18 16.30 11.60
N ALA A 32 3.58 16.58 12.84
CA ALA A 32 3.76 17.95 13.32
C ALA A 32 5.07 18.54 12.77
N PRO A 33 5.09 19.83 12.36
CA PRO A 33 6.34 20.49 12.02
C PRO A 33 7.23 20.59 13.25
N ARG A 34 8.53 20.36 13.04
CA ARG A 34 9.56 20.56 14.07
C ARG A 34 10.47 21.70 13.63
N ASP A 35 10.56 22.70 14.48
CA ASP A 35 11.44 23.84 14.29
C ASP A 35 12.80 23.54 14.92
N PHE A 36 13.87 23.82 14.18
CA PHE A 36 15.24 23.60 14.62
C PHE A 36 16.01 24.92 14.68
N ILE A 37 16.80 25.09 15.74
CA ILE A 37 17.72 26.21 15.92
C ILE A 37 19.12 25.76 15.45
N ARG A 38 20.01 26.73 15.16
CA ARG A 38 21.40 26.43 14.80
C ARG A 38 22.09 25.65 15.94
N GLY A 39 22.76 24.56 15.59
CA GLY A 39 23.44 23.68 16.53
C GLY A 39 22.59 22.55 17.10
N ASP A 40 21.27 22.53 16.85
CA ASP A 40 20.41 21.43 17.29
C ASP A 40 20.86 20.09 16.70
N GLU A 41 20.80 19.04 17.50
CA GLU A 41 21.17 17.70 17.07
C GLU A 41 20.08 17.10 16.17
N LEU A 42 20.49 16.72 14.96
CA LEU A 42 19.67 16.04 13.98
C LEU A 42 20.03 14.56 13.93
N GLN A 43 19.11 13.73 14.39
CA GLN A 43 19.29 12.28 14.41
C GLN A 43 18.89 11.66 13.07
N VAL A 44 19.87 11.16 12.34
CA VAL A 44 19.64 10.34 11.16
C VAL A 44 19.28 8.93 11.61
N LYS A 45 18.24 8.37 11.00
CA LYS A 45 17.77 7.01 11.27
C LYS A 45 18.05 6.15 10.05
N VAL A 46 18.40 4.90 10.27
CA VAL A 46 18.50 3.88 9.22
C VAL A 46 17.20 3.09 9.17
N ASN A 47 16.86 2.56 7.99
CA ASN A 47 15.70 1.70 7.80
C ASN A 47 16.16 0.34 7.25
N LYS A 48 15.63 -0.07 6.09
CA LYS A 48 15.90 -1.34 5.44
C LYS A 48 16.80 -1.19 4.20
N LEU A 49 17.33 -2.32 3.76
CA LEU A 49 17.94 -2.54 2.47
C LEU A 49 16.87 -3.10 1.53
N SER A 50 16.74 -2.57 0.32
CA SER A 50 15.80 -3.08 -0.68
C SER A 50 16.44 -3.20 -2.05
N SER A 51 16.03 -4.18 -2.85
CA SER A 51 16.54 -4.40 -4.21
C SER A 51 15.41 -4.32 -5.22
N THR A 52 15.73 -3.97 -6.47
CA THR A 52 14.81 -4.09 -7.62
C THR A 52 14.90 -5.45 -8.31
N LYS A 53 15.93 -6.25 -7.99
CA LYS A 53 16.12 -7.62 -8.50
C LYS A 53 15.48 -8.67 -7.59
N THR A 54 15.54 -8.45 -6.28
CA THR A 54 15.00 -9.38 -5.27
C THR A 54 13.96 -8.67 -4.40
N GLN A 55 12.88 -9.39 -4.06
CA GLN A 55 11.75 -8.83 -3.30
C GLN A 55 11.91 -8.92 -1.77
N LEU A 56 13.06 -9.40 -1.28
CA LEU A 56 13.31 -9.58 0.14
C LEU A 56 14.08 -8.36 0.69
N PRO A 57 13.47 -7.56 1.58
CA PRO A 57 14.21 -6.50 2.27
C PRO A 57 15.04 -7.08 3.41
N TYR A 58 16.12 -6.41 3.77
CA TYR A 58 16.98 -6.80 4.90
C TYR A 58 17.21 -5.62 5.84
N ASP A 59 17.51 -5.90 7.10
CA ASP A 59 17.83 -4.85 8.06
C ASP A 59 19.10 -4.12 7.64
N PHE A 60 19.23 -2.83 7.93
CA PHE A 60 20.46 -2.09 7.64
C PHE A 60 21.69 -2.77 8.25
N TYR A 61 21.58 -3.24 9.50
CA TYR A 61 22.66 -3.91 10.23
C TYR A 61 22.85 -5.40 9.91
N PHE A 62 22.11 -5.94 8.92
CA PHE A 62 22.41 -7.24 8.33
C PHE A 62 23.80 -7.23 7.69
N LEU A 63 24.09 -6.16 6.93
CA LEU A 63 25.43 -5.90 6.43
C LEU A 63 26.30 -5.32 7.55
N LYS A 64 27.61 -5.58 7.48
CA LYS A 64 28.59 -5.17 8.50
C LYS A 64 28.93 -3.67 8.39
N TYR A 65 27.93 -2.82 8.59
CA TYR A 65 28.08 -1.37 8.72
C TYR A 65 28.46 -0.96 10.15
N CYS A 66 28.75 0.34 10.32
CA CYS A 66 28.99 0.95 11.62
C CYS A 66 27.78 0.84 12.57
N LYS A 67 27.97 0.21 13.73
CA LYS A 67 26.92 0.05 14.75
C LYS A 67 27.11 1.05 15.90
N PRO A 68 26.04 1.72 16.36
CA PRO A 68 26.11 2.52 17.58
C PRO A 68 26.26 1.62 18.81
N LYS A 69 26.66 2.20 19.96
CA LYS A 69 26.85 1.46 21.23
C LYS A 69 25.63 0.64 21.66
N LYS A 70 24.43 1.15 21.38
CA LYS A 70 23.15 0.48 21.60
C LYS A 70 22.22 0.78 20.44
N ILE A 71 21.76 -0.26 19.77
CA ILE A 71 20.72 -0.17 18.74
C ILE A 71 19.38 -0.02 19.45
N GLN A 72 18.63 1.01 19.07
CA GLN A 72 17.31 1.34 19.59
C GLN A 72 16.35 1.44 18.42
N ASN A 73 15.30 0.63 18.47
CA ASN A 73 14.19 0.72 17.53
C ASN A 73 13.37 1.96 17.86
N VAL A 74 13.21 2.83 16.88
CA VAL A 74 12.35 4.00 16.99
C VAL A 74 10.94 3.57 16.62
N GLY A 75 10.03 3.64 17.61
CA GLY A 75 8.70 3.02 17.60
C GLY A 75 8.01 2.93 16.24
N GLU A 76 7.68 1.69 15.86
CA GLU A 76 7.00 1.35 14.62
C GLU A 76 5.48 1.27 14.87
N ASN A 77 4.67 1.87 14.00
CA ASN A 77 3.24 1.56 13.97
C ASN A 77 2.98 0.24 13.22
N LEU A 78 1.78 -0.33 13.41
CA LEU A 78 1.40 -1.61 12.81
C LEU A 78 1.69 -1.66 11.30
N GLY A 79 1.40 -0.58 10.58
CA GLY A 79 1.62 -0.49 9.14
C GLY A 79 3.07 -0.37 8.72
N GLU A 80 3.95 0.25 9.51
CA GLU A 80 5.41 0.24 9.29
C GLU A 80 5.95 -1.18 9.44
N VAL A 81 5.53 -1.91 10.49
CA VAL A 81 5.93 -3.32 10.69
C VAL A 81 5.47 -4.21 9.54
N LEU A 82 4.23 -4.04 9.07
CA LEU A 82 3.68 -4.83 7.96
C LEU A 82 4.34 -4.54 6.61
N ARG A 83 5.00 -3.38 6.46
CA ARG A 83 5.83 -3.04 5.28
C ARG A 83 7.27 -3.54 5.41
N GLY A 84 7.63 -4.17 6.52
CA GLY A 84 9.00 -4.59 6.81
C GLY A 84 9.96 -3.41 7.03
N ASP A 85 9.44 -2.25 7.45
CA ASP A 85 10.28 -1.14 7.89
C ASP A 85 10.86 -1.45 9.27
N ARG A 86 12.14 -1.13 9.44
CA ARG A 86 12.96 -1.40 10.63
C ARG A 86 13.78 -0.16 10.96
N ILE A 87 13.16 0.76 11.70
CA ILE A 87 13.73 2.10 11.89
C ILE A 87 14.60 2.12 13.15
N GLU A 88 15.90 2.27 12.95
CA GLU A 88 16.90 2.19 14.01
C GLU A 88 17.73 3.48 14.08
N ASN A 89 18.32 3.76 15.24
CA ASN A 89 19.26 4.87 15.39
C ASN A 89 20.56 4.57 14.64
N SER A 90 21.15 5.60 14.01
CA SER A 90 22.40 5.47 13.28
C SER A 90 23.60 6.08 14.03
N VAL A 91 24.80 5.89 13.48
CA VAL A 91 26.03 6.58 13.94
C VAL A 91 26.18 7.99 13.36
N TYR A 92 25.33 8.36 12.41
CA TYR A 92 25.39 9.65 11.72
C TYR A 92 24.65 10.70 12.56
N THR A 93 25.42 11.60 13.17
CA THR A 93 24.90 12.74 13.92
C THR A 93 25.23 14.02 13.17
N PHE A 94 24.20 14.78 12.81
CA PHE A 94 24.35 16.10 12.19
C PHE A 94 23.99 17.19 13.21
N HIS A 95 24.56 18.38 13.05
CA HIS A 95 24.17 19.56 13.82
C HIS A 95 23.60 20.59 12.86
N MET A 96 22.45 21.16 13.22
CA MET A 96 21.69 22.02 12.31
C MET A 96 22.51 23.27 11.92
N ARG A 97 22.62 23.55 10.61
CA ARG A 97 23.39 24.68 10.05
C ARG A 97 24.88 24.68 10.47
N ASP A 98 25.45 23.50 10.70
CA ASP A 98 26.86 23.28 10.96
C ASP A 98 27.44 22.34 9.89
N GLU A 99 28.27 22.88 9.00
CA GLU A 99 28.90 22.09 7.94
C GLU A 99 29.96 21.16 8.52
N GLN A 100 29.81 19.86 8.26
CA GLN A 100 30.76 18.85 8.71
C GLN A 100 31.42 18.26 7.48
N SER A 101 32.74 18.35 7.37
CA SER A 101 33.49 17.75 6.26
C SER A 101 34.41 16.67 6.79
N CYS A 102 34.40 15.53 6.10
CA CYS A 102 35.25 14.37 6.32
C CYS A 102 35.17 13.79 7.73
N LYS A 103 33.96 13.61 8.24
CA LYS A 103 33.76 12.98 9.54
C LYS A 103 33.83 11.47 9.41
N VAL A 104 34.71 10.86 10.18
CA VAL A 104 34.86 9.39 10.23
C VAL A 104 33.74 8.82 11.09
N ALA A 105 32.96 7.89 10.53
CA ALA A 105 31.90 7.20 11.26
C ALA A 105 32.47 6.01 12.04
N CYS A 106 33.17 5.09 11.36
CA CYS A 106 33.87 3.98 12.00
C CYS A 106 34.82 3.27 11.02
N LYS A 107 35.63 2.35 11.56
CA LYS A 107 36.34 1.33 10.78
C LYS A 107 35.73 -0.04 11.01
N VAL A 108 35.60 -0.81 9.93
CA VAL A 108 35.11 -2.19 9.95
C VAL A 108 36.13 -3.08 9.26
N HIS A 109 36.46 -4.19 9.90
CA HIS A 109 37.21 -5.28 9.26
C HIS A 109 36.25 -6.29 8.63
N LEU A 110 36.44 -6.61 7.35
CA LEU A 110 35.61 -7.57 6.62
C LEU A 110 36.14 -9.01 6.79
N ASP A 111 35.33 -9.84 7.44
CA ASP A 111 35.47 -11.29 7.42
C ASP A 111 34.93 -11.89 6.12
N ASP A 112 35.27 -13.15 5.86
CA ASP A 112 34.87 -13.90 4.65
C ASP A 112 33.37 -13.83 4.38
N GLN A 113 32.56 -13.95 5.44
CA GLN A 113 31.10 -13.93 5.30
C GLN A 113 30.62 -12.51 4.97
N ALA A 114 31.06 -11.50 5.71
CA ALA A 114 30.68 -10.11 5.42
C ALA A 114 31.10 -9.67 4.02
N ALA A 115 32.30 -10.04 3.56
CA ALA A 115 32.74 -9.73 2.20
C ALA A 115 31.85 -10.38 1.14
N LYS A 116 31.42 -11.64 1.35
CA LYS A 116 30.46 -12.32 0.47
C LYS A 116 29.09 -11.65 0.50
N ASP A 117 28.58 -11.32 1.68
CA ASP A 117 27.28 -10.66 1.85
C ASP A 117 27.26 -9.31 1.12
N PHE A 118 28.31 -8.49 1.29
CA PHE A 118 28.45 -7.23 0.54
C PHE A 118 28.49 -7.48 -0.98
N LYS A 119 29.29 -8.43 -1.46
CA LYS A 119 29.39 -8.75 -2.91
C LYS A 119 28.03 -9.20 -3.46
N GLU A 120 27.30 -10.04 -2.74
CA GLU A 120 25.96 -10.51 -3.11
C GLU A 120 24.96 -9.35 -3.18
N LYS A 121 24.89 -8.51 -2.13
CA LYS A 121 23.97 -7.37 -2.12
C LYS A 121 24.34 -6.29 -3.15
N ILE A 122 25.60 -6.17 -3.54
CA ILE A 122 26.03 -5.32 -4.67
C ILE A 122 25.56 -5.93 -6.01
N ASN A 123 25.69 -7.25 -6.21
CA ASN A 123 25.20 -7.93 -7.42
C ASN A 123 23.69 -7.73 -7.62
N ASP A 124 22.96 -7.84 -6.52
CA ASP A 124 21.52 -7.72 -6.49
C ASP A 124 21.03 -6.26 -6.46
N GLU A 125 21.92 -5.27 -6.58
CA GLU A 125 21.57 -3.84 -6.63
C GLU A 125 20.76 -3.37 -5.41
N TYR A 126 21.12 -3.85 -4.21
CA TYR A 126 20.50 -3.36 -2.98
C TYR A 126 20.78 -1.86 -2.77
N ARG A 127 19.74 -1.18 -2.28
CA ARG A 127 19.73 0.22 -1.91
C ARG A 127 19.50 0.36 -0.42
N VAL A 128 20.24 1.28 0.19
CA VAL A 128 20.17 1.65 1.60
C VAL A 128 19.15 2.77 1.76
N HIS A 129 18.17 2.57 2.63
CA HIS A 129 17.21 3.61 3.02
C HIS A 129 17.57 4.23 4.37
N MET A 130 17.62 5.55 4.41
CA MET A 130 17.81 6.36 5.62
C MET A 130 16.72 7.42 5.71
N ILE A 131 16.51 7.95 6.91
CA ILE A 131 15.43 8.90 7.19
C ILE A 131 15.97 10.03 8.06
N LEU A 132 15.66 11.27 7.69
CA LEU A 132 15.92 12.48 8.47
C LEU A 132 14.63 13.32 8.55
N ASP A 133 14.19 13.66 9.76
CA ASP A 133 12.94 14.43 9.99
C ASP A 133 11.73 13.92 9.19
N ASN A 134 11.59 12.59 9.16
CA ASN A 134 10.59 11.84 8.41
C ASN A 134 10.74 11.86 6.87
N LEU A 135 11.72 12.56 6.30
CA LEU A 135 12.04 12.51 4.87
C LEU A 135 12.96 11.33 4.54
N PRO A 136 12.71 10.61 3.44
CA PRO A 136 13.62 9.58 2.96
C PRO A 136 14.88 10.22 2.34
N VAL A 137 16.01 9.53 2.46
CA VAL A 137 17.22 9.90 1.73
C VAL A 137 17.01 9.65 0.25
N ALA A 138 17.45 10.58 -0.59
CA ALA A 138 17.37 10.42 -2.04
C ALA A 138 18.67 10.78 -2.75
N VAL A 139 18.92 10.09 -3.87
CA VAL A 139 20.01 10.39 -4.79
C VAL A 139 19.46 11.18 -5.96
N LEU A 140 20.10 12.29 -6.29
CA LEU A 140 19.71 13.13 -7.41
C LEU A 140 20.24 12.53 -8.72
N ARG A 141 19.35 12.09 -9.60
CA ARG A 141 19.72 11.59 -10.93
C ARG A 141 19.49 12.69 -11.96
N GLN A 142 20.56 13.12 -12.60
CA GLN A 142 20.49 13.99 -13.76
C GLN A 142 20.26 13.14 -15.02
N ARG A 143 19.24 13.49 -15.81
CA ARG A 143 18.98 12.85 -17.11
C ARG A 143 20.10 13.24 -18.07
N ARG A 144 20.59 12.29 -18.87
CA ARG A 144 21.63 12.53 -19.89
C ARG A 144 21.16 13.41 -21.06
N ASP A 145 19.86 13.71 -21.14
CA ASP A 145 19.21 14.34 -22.30
C ASP A 145 19.11 15.88 -22.22
N GLY A 146 19.92 16.55 -21.39
CA GLY A 146 20.01 18.02 -21.38
C GLY A 146 18.80 18.79 -20.81
N ILE A 147 17.66 18.13 -20.57
CA ILE A 147 16.53 18.68 -19.82
C ILE A 147 16.77 18.39 -18.33
N ALA A 148 16.85 19.45 -17.53
CA ALA A 148 17.10 19.41 -16.09
C ALA A 148 15.87 18.91 -15.28
N SER A 149 15.24 17.80 -15.66
CA SER A 149 14.32 17.11 -14.76
C SER A 149 15.13 16.28 -13.77
N THR A 150 15.48 16.89 -12.64
CA THR A 150 16.11 16.19 -11.51
C THR A 150 15.13 15.16 -10.96
N THR A 151 15.41 13.88 -11.17
CA THR A 151 14.61 12.79 -10.62
C THR A 151 15.24 12.33 -9.32
N TYR A 152 14.45 12.27 -8.26
CA TYR A 152 14.90 11.77 -6.95
C TYR A 152 14.68 10.27 -6.89
N GLU A 153 15.76 9.52 -6.71
CA GLU A 153 15.65 8.10 -6.44
C GLU A 153 15.85 7.81 -4.95
N HIS A 154 14.91 7.09 -4.34
CA HIS A 154 14.94 6.76 -2.92
C HIS A 154 16.07 5.78 -2.59
N GLY A 155 16.84 6.11 -1.55
CA GLY A 155 17.99 5.32 -1.11
C GLY A 155 19.17 5.37 -2.07
N PHE A 156 20.35 5.01 -1.58
CA PHE A 156 21.57 4.90 -2.37
C PHE A 156 22.02 3.45 -2.51
N ARG A 157 22.66 3.09 -3.62
CA ARG A 157 23.15 1.71 -3.83
C ARG A 157 24.24 1.37 -2.81
N VAL A 158 24.28 0.13 -2.32
CA VAL A 158 25.35 -0.35 -1.41
C VAL A 158 26.73 -0.18 -2.06
N GLY A 159 26.81 -0.40 -3.36
CA GLY A 159 28.03 -0.30 -4.14
C GLY A 159 27.77 -0.42 -5.63
N PHE A 160 28.82 -0.65 -6.39
CA PHE A 160 28.76 -0.87 -7.83
C PHE A 160 29.83 -1.88 -8.28
N LYS A 161 29.63 -2.42 -9.47
CA LYS A 161 30.63 -3.23 -10.15
C LYS A 161 31.42 -2.39 -11.12
N GLY A 162 32.71 -2.65 -11.22
CA GLY A 162 33.56 -2.00 -12.21
C GLY A 162 34.84 -2.77 -12.45
N ASN A 163 35.55 -2.35 -13.48
CA ASN A 163 36.84 -2.92 -13.85
C ASN A 163 37.89 -1.82 -13.72
N TYR A 164 39.10 -2.19 -13.30
CA TYR A 164 40.23 -1.27 -13.41
C TYR A 164 40.59 -1.06 -14.88
N ALA A 165 41.05 0.14 -15.23
CA ALA A 165 41.50 0.45 -16.58
C ALA A 165 42.57 -0.56 -17.02
N GLY A 166 42.30 -1.32 -18.08
CA GLY A 166 43.20 -2.35 -18.61
C GLY A 166 42.99 -3.77 -18.07
N SER A 167 42.12 -3.99 -17.07
CA SER A 167 41.72 -5.33 -16.63
C SER A 167 40.33 -5.71 -17.12
N LYS A 168 40.13 -6.99 -17.46
CA LYS A 168 38.81 -7.56 -17.76
C LYS A 168 38.10 -8.08 -16.50
N ASP A 169 38.78 -8.08 -15.36
CA ASP A 169 38.24 -8.62 -14.12
C ASP A 169 37.23 -7.64 -13.50
N GLU A 170 35.99 -8.11 -13.38
CA GLU A 170 34.92 -7.37 -12.71
C GLU A 170 35.10 -7.47 -11.19
N LYS A 171 35.27 -6.32 -10.55
CA LYS A 171 35.44 -6.19 -9.11
C LYS A 171 34.28 -5.42 -8.48
N HIS A 172 34.07 -5.67 -7.19
CA HIS A 172 33.00 -5.06 -6.41
C HIS A 172 33.55 -3.91 -5.58
N PHE A 173 32.92 -2.75 -5.73
CA PHE A 173 33.26 -1.53 -4.99
C PHE A 173 32.10 -1.11 -4.11
N ILE A 174 32.41 -0.70 -2.87
CA ILE A 174 31.41 -0.25 -1.88
C ILE A 174 31.36 1.27 -1.81
N HIS A 175 30.17 1.83 -1.61
CA HIS A 175 30.02 3.23 -1.24
C HIS A 175 30.25 3.39 0.27
N ASN A 176 31.46 3.81 0.63
CA ASN A 176 31.89 3.99 2.02
C ASN A 176 31.98 5.47 2.44
N HIS A 177 31.97 6.40 1.48
CA HIS A 177 31.90 7.83 1.76
C HIS A 177 30.54 8.38 1.33
N LEU A 178 29.82 9.01 2.26
CA LEU A 178 28.48 9.56 2.01
C LEU A 178 28.49 11.08 2.16
N SER A 179 28.27 11.81 1.06
CA SER A 179 28.11 13.25 1.11
C SER A 179 26.64 13.60 1.22
N PHE A 180 26.21 14.02 2.41
CA PHE A 180 24.83 14.43 2.69
C PHE A 180 24.63 15.91 2.42
N ARG A 181 23.49 16.23 1.79
CA ARG A 181 23.02 17.60 1.60
C ARG A 181 21.63 17.74 2.21
N VAL A 182 21.55 18.53 3.27
CA VAL A 182 20.29 18.81 3.98
C VAL A 182 19.77 20.16 3.50
N MET A 183 18.59 20.14 2.90
CA MET A 183 17.89 21.36 2.50
C MET A 183 16.98 21.83 3.63
N TYR A 184 17.04 23.13 3.94
CA TYR A 184 16.22 23.72 4.99
C TYR A 184 15.54 25.00 4.51
N HIS A 185 14.36 25.25 5.04
CA HIS A 185 13.62 26.48 4.88
C HIS A 185 13.75 27.29 6.15
N LYS A 186 14.24 28.52 6.03
CA LYS A 186 14.45 29.42 7.16
C LYS A 186 13.22 30.30 7.36
N ASP A 187 12.76 30.40 8.60
CA ASP A 187 11.75 31.38 8.98
C ASP A 187 12.44 32.76 9.19
N PRO A 188 12.07 33.79 8.41
CA PRO A 188 12.66 35.12 8.52
C PRO A 188 12.37 35.81 9.87
N GLU A 189 11.30 35.44 10.58
CA GLU A 189 10.91 36.10 11.83
C GLU A 189 11.58 35.50 13.07
N THR A 190 11.75 34.17 13.10
CA THR A 190 12.19 33.45 14.31
C THR A 190 13.62 32.91 14.23
N ASP A 191 14.32 33.07 13.09
CA ASP A 191 15.59 32.40 12.74
C ASP A 191 15.57 30.88 12.88
N THR A 192 14.39 30.28 13.09
CA THR A 192 14.23 28.83 13.11
C THR A 192 14.29 28.29 11.69
N ALA A 193 14.63 27.01 11.58
CA ALA A 193 14.74 26.35 10.30
C ALA A 193 14.00 25.01 10.32
N ARG A 194 13.34 24.70 9.21
CA ARG A 194 12.61 23.46 8.98
C ARG A 194 13.30 22.66 7.89
N ILE A 195 13.44 21.35 8.09
CA ILE A 195 14.07 20.48 7.08
C ILE A 195 13.06 20.18 5.97
N VAL A 196 13.47 20.46 4.73
CA VAL A 196 12.63 20.31 3.53
C VAL A 196 13.22 19.39 2.48
N GLY A 197 14.48 18.96 2.65
CA GLY A 197 15.07 17.96 1.78
C GLY A 197 16.27 17.27 2.42
N PHE A 198 16.49 16.03 1.99
CA PHE A 198 17.54 15.15 2.44
C PHE A 198 18.08 14.37 1.25
N GLU A 199 19.26 14.78 0.80
CA GLU A 199 19.95 14.20 -0.35
C GLU A 199 21.26 13.54 0.06
N VAL A 200 21.67 12.52 -0.70
CA VAL A 200 22.97 11.87 -0.54
C VAL A 200 23.65 11.67 -1.89
N SER A 201 24.95 11.94 -1.92
CA SER A 201 25.86 11.57 -3.02
C SER A 201 26.82 10.49 -2.52
N PRO A 202 26.60 9.22 -2.91
CA PRO A 202 27.46 8.13 -2.48
C PRO A 202 28.76 8.11 -3.29
N LEU A 203 29.88 7.93 -2.60
CA LEU A 203 31.21 7.86 -3.19
C LEU A 203 31.95 6.62 -2.66
N SER A 204 32.88 6.10 -3.46
CA SER A 204 33.76 4.99 -3.08
C SER A 204 35.18 5.50 -3.00
N ILE A 205 35.78 5.46 -1.81
CA ILE A 205 37.11 6.01 -1.53
C ILE A 205 37.91 4.99 -0.74
N ASN A 206 39.03 4.52 -1.29
CA ASN A 206 39.99 3.75 -0.51
C ASN A 206 40.75 4.68 0.45
N HIS A 207 40.43 4.59 1.74
CA HIS A 207 41.00 5.48 2.74
C HIS A 207 42.35 4.96 3.24
N GLU A 208 43.43 5.66 2.90
CA GLU A 208 44.77 5.39 3.44
C GLU A 208 44.97 6.13 4.77
N TYR A 209 45.55 5.46 5.75
CA TYR A 209 45.90 6.03 7.05
C TYR A 209 47.18 5.38 7.60
N LYS A 210 47.99 6.14 8.37
CA LYS A 210 49.28 5.65 8.89
C LYS A 210 49.14 4.90 10.22
N VAL A 211 48.39 5.47 11.17
CA VAL A 211 48.10 4.90 12.49
C VAL A 211 46.63 5.18 12.78
N TRP A 212 45.88 4.14 13.16
CA TRP A 212 44.46 4.29 13.51
C TRP A 212 44.31 4.70 14.97
N ASP A 213 43.61 5.81 15.21
CA ASP A 213 43.17 6.22 16.55
C ASP A 213 41.64 6.16 16.60
N ASP A 214 41.09 5.33 17.48
CA ASP A 214 39.64 5.20 17.66
C ASP A 214 38.96 6.45 18.23
N LYS A 215 39.72 7.35 18.89
CA LYS A 215 39.18 8.58 19.49
C LYS A 215 39.24 9.77 18.55
N ASN A 216 40.27 9.86 17.70
CA ASN A 216 40.42 10.92 16.72
C ASN A 216 41.05 10.40 15.41
N PRO A 217 40.30 9.62 14.61
CA PRO A 217 40.81 9.01 13.40
C PRO A 217 41.14 10.09 12.36
N ASN A 218 42.43 10.29 12.07
CA ASN A 218 42.89 11.19 11.03
C ASN A 218 43.13 10.41 9.73
N VAL A 219 42.33 10.73 8.70
CA VAL A 219 42.39 10.06 7.41
C VAL A 219 42.79 11.08 6.34
N PRO A 220 44.05 11.11 5.89
CA PRO A 220 44.56 12.15 4.98
C PRO A 220 43.89 12.17 3.60
N THR A 221 43.23 11.08 3.19
CA THR A 221 42.43 11.04 1.96
C THR A 221 41.09 11.77 2.07
N CYS A 222 40.72 12.27 3.25
CA CYS A 222 39.53 13.07 3.49
C CYS A 222 39.86 14.26 4.41
N ASN A 223 40.09 15.44 3.83
CA ASN A 223 40.45 16.65 4.57
C ASN A 223 39.41 17.77 4.42
N GLN A 224 39.24 18.59 5.48
CA GLN A 224 38.38 19.77 5.48
C GLN A 224 38.74 20.82 4.42
N ASN A 225 40.00 20.86 3.98
CA ASN A 225 40.49 21.87 3.03
C ASN A 225 40.17 21.54 1.56
N THR A 226 39.83 20.30 1.24
CA THR A 226 39.44 19.88 -0.12
C THR A 226 37.92 19.87 -0.24
N LYS A 227 37.28 21.03 -0.06
CA LYS A 227 35.82 21.17 -0.22
C LYS A 227 35.29 20.75 -1.61
N ASN A 228 36.15 20.56 -2.61
CA ASN A 228 35.76 20.37 -4.02
C ASN A 228 36.70 19.49 -4.88
N LEU A 229 37.29 18.40 -4.35
CA LEU A 229 38.05 17.47 -5.21
C LEU A 229 37.82 16.00 -4.81
N VAL A 230 36.65 15.46 -5.17
CA VAL A 230 36.52 14.02 -5.47
C VAL A 230 36.16 13.90 -6.95
N GLN A 231 37.00 14.47 -7.80
CA GLN A 231 36.96 14.23 -9.23
C GLN A 231 38.30 13.62 -9.65
N SER A 232 38.25 12.31 -9.92
CA SER A 232 39.12 11.57 -10.84
C SER A 232 40.43 10.93 -10.35
N SER A 233 40.83 11.03 -9.09
CA SER A 233 42.10 10.40 -8.62
C SER A 233 42.01 9.41 -7.45
N THR A 234 40.85 9.24 -6.81
CA THR A 234 40.70 8.32 -5.68
C THR A 234 40.41 6.90 -6.16
N VAL A 235 41.28 5.95 -5.81
CA VAL A 235 41.05 4.52 -6.05
C VAL A 235 39.78 4.10 -5.29
N PRO A 236 38.79 3.48 -5.94
CA PRO A 236 37.57 3.05 -5.28
C PRO A 236 37.86 1.93 -4.26
N GLN A 237 37.06 1.88 -3.19
CA GLN A 237 37.19 0.88 -2.14
C GLN A 237 36.67 -0.47 -2.62
N GLU A 238 37.58 -1.39 -2.89
CA GLU A 238 37.23 -2.77 -3.24
C GLU A 238 36.78 -3.57 -2.01
N VAL A 239 35.74 -4.37 -2.19
CA VAL A 239 35.24 -5.33 -1.21
C VAL A 239 35.99 -6.63 -1.38
N ASP A 240 36.81 -7.01 -0.40
CA ASP A 240 37.44 -8.32 -0.40
C ASP A 240 37.70 -8.86 1.01
N LYS A 241 38.04 -10.15 1.09
CA LYS A 241 38.40 -10.81 2.34
C LYS A 241 39.56 -10.09 3.04
N ASP A 242 39.46 -9.98 4.36
CA ASP A 242 40.46 -9.39 5.27
C ASP A 242 40.79 -7.91 5.00
N LYS A 243 40.00 -7.22 4.17
CA LYS A 243 40.13 -5.78 3.96
C LYS A 243 39.43 -4.99 5.06
N GLU A 244 40.03 -3.86 5.41
CA GLU A 244 39.40 -2.88 6.29
C GLU A 244 38.71 -1.80 5.45
N ILE A 245 37.49 -1.44 5.85
CA ILE A 245 36.72 -0.36 5.25
C ILE A 245 36.54 0.72 6.31
N VAL A 246 36.95 1.94 5.97
CA VAL A 246 36.65 3.13 6.76
C VAL A 246 35.42 3.80 6.16
N PHE A 247 34.40 4.03 6.98
CA PHE A 247 33.21 4.76 6.59
C PHE A 247 33.35 6.23 7.00
N THR A 248 33.11 7.13 6.06
CA THR A 248 33.21 8.58 6.27
C THR A 248 31.98 9.28 5.71
N TYR A 249 31.72 10.50 6.17
CA TYR A 249 30.60 11.29 5.66
C TYR A 249 30.84 12.79 5.75
N ASP A 250 30.16 13.51 4.87
CA ASP A 250 30.09 14.96 4.83
C ASP A 250 28.65 15.41 5.03
N VAL A 251 28.46 16.60 5.59
CA VAL A 251 27.17 17.23 5.79
C VAL A 251 27.26 18.67 5.31
N THR A 252 26.47 18.97 4.30
CA THR A 252 26.30 20.32 3.76
C THR A 252 24.85 20.77 3.97
N PHE A 253 24.66 22.05 4.28
CA PHE A 253 23.33 22.64 4.45
C PHE A 253 23.07 23.64 3.33
N LYS A 254 21.90 23.54 2.70
CA LYS A 254 21.47 24.46 1.65
C LYS A 254 20.12 25.07 1.99
N GLU A 255 20.05 26.39 1.97
CA GLU A 255 18.78 27.10 2.14
C GLU A 255 17.91 26.92 0.88
N SER A 256 16.60 26.76 1.08
CA SER A 256 15.62 26.51 0.02
C SER A 256 14.30 27.23 0.28
N ASP A 257 13.69 27.72 -0.80
CA ASP A 257 12.39 28.41 -0.77
C ASP A 257 11.19 27.45 -0.64
N ILE A 258 11.43 26.14 -0.62
CA ILE A 258 10.37 25.13 -0.48
C ILE A 258 9.74 25.26 0.90
N LYS A 259 8.41 25.44 0.95
CA LYS A 259 7.67 25.47 2.21
C LYS A 259 7.61 24.07 2.83
N TRP A 260 7.62 23.98 4.16
CA TRP A 260 7.55 22.70 4.87
C TRP A 260 6.32 21.85 4.47
N ALA A 261 5.19 22.47 4.16
CA ALA A 261 3.98 21.76 3.72
C ALA A 261 4.16 21.03 2.37
N SER A 262 4.96 21.56 1.44
CA SER A 262 5.20 21.00 0.10
C SER A 262 6.49 20.18 0.01
N ARG A 263 7.17 19.94 1.13
CA ARG A 263 8.50 19.28 1.14
C ARG A 263 8.49 17.85 0.60
N TRP A 264 7.34 17.18 0.64
CA TRP A 264 7.17 15.83 0.11
C TRP A 264 6.94 15.82 -1.41
N ASP A 265 6.50 16.91 -2.01
CA ASP A 265 6.13 16.93 -3.43
C ASP A 265 7.33 16.56 -4.31
N THR A 266 8.53 17.01 -3.94
CA THR A 266 9.80 16.67 -4.61
C THR A 266 10.10 15.17 -4.63
N TYR A 267 9.64 14.43 -3.62
CA TYR A 267 9.85 12.98 -3.46
C TYR A 267 8.74 12.13 -4.10
N LEU A 268 7.60 12.75 -4.41
CA LEU A 268 6.38 12.11 -4.89
C LEU A 268 6.13 12.37 -6.38
N LEU A 269 6.85 13.29 -7.01
CA LEU A 269 6.77 13.57 -8.44
C LEU A 269 7.11 12.32 -9.27
N MET A 270 6.10 11.75 -9.90
CA MET A 270 6.25 10.81 -11.02
C MET A 270 6.21 11.63 -12.32
N ASN A 271 7.20 11.44 -13.20
CA ASN A 271 7.31 12.23 -14.44
C ASN A 271 6.33 11.77 -15.56
N ASP A 272 5.40 10.85 -15.26
CA ASP A 272 4.59 10.13 -16.26
C ASP A 272 3.08 10.45 -16.20
N ASP A 273 2.70 11.66 -15.76
CA ASP A 273 1.30 12.11 -15.68
C ASP A 273 0.51 11.91 -16.99
N GLN A 274 1.17 12.03 -18.14
CA GLN A 274 0.57 11.84 -19.46
C GLN A 274 0.01 10.42 -19.65
N ILE A 275 0.66 9.40 -19.09
CA ILE A 275 0.25 8.01 -19.24
C ILE A 275 -0.99 7.72 -18.38
N HIS A 276 -1.09 8.33 -17.19
CA HIS A 276 -2.28 8.24 -16.34
C HIS A 276 -3.51 8.87 -17.01
N TRP A 277 -3.35 10.03 -17.65
CA TRP A 277 -4.43 10.64 -18.43
C TRP A 277 -4.86 9.78 -19.63
N PHE A 278 -3.91 9.16 -20.32
CA PHE A 278 -4.20 8.22 -21.40
C PHE A 278 -5.04 7.02 -20.90
N SER A 279 -4.70 6.47 -19.73
CA SER A 279 -5.45 5.39 -19.08
C SER A 279 -6.90 5.75 -18.79
N ILE A 280 -7.14 6.96 -18.23
CA ILE A 280 -8.48 7.44 -17.94
C ILE A 280 -9.30 7.61 -19.21
N ILE A 281 -8.75 8.22 -20.26
CA ILE A 281 -9.45 8.44 -21.52
C ILE A 281 -9.84 7.10 -22.14
N ASN A 282 -8.91 6.14 -22.21
CA ASN A 282 -9.19 4.80 -22.74
C ASN A 282 -10.29 4.09 -21.94
N SER A 283 -10.22 4.14 -20.61
CA SER A 283 -11.22 3.53 -19.73
C SER A 283 -12.59 4.18 -19.86
N LEU A 284 -12.65 5.51 -20.00
CA LEU A 284 -13.89 6.25 -20.23
C LEU A 284 -14.51 5.89 -21.58
N MET A 285 -13.70 5.75 -22.64
CA MET A 285 -14.18 5.29 -23.95
C MET A 285 -14.79 3.89 -23.87
N ILE A 286 -14.16 2.96 -23.15
CA ILE A 286 -14.69 1.60 -22.93
C ILE A 286 -16.03 1.66 -22.18
N VAL A 287 -16.16 2.47 -21.12
CA VAL A 287 -17.42 2.66 -20.40
C VAL A 287 -18.52 3.19 -21.32
N LEU A 288 -18.23 4.25 -22.08
CA LEU A 288 -19.19 4.86 -22.99
C LEU A 288 -19.63 3.86 -24.07
N PHE A 289 -18.70 3.11 -24.66
CA PHE A 289 -19.00 2.06 -25.63
C PHE A 289 -19.89 0.96 -25.04
N LEU A 290 -19.52 0.40 -23.87
CA LEU A 290 -20.30 -0.66 -23.23
C LEU A 290 -21.68 -0.17 -22.77
N SER A 291 -21.78 1.04 -22.22
CA SER A 291 -23.06 1.63 -21.83
C SER A 291 -23.95 1.87 -23.05
N GLY A 292 -23.39 2.35 -24.17
CA GLY A 292 -24.10 2.49 -25.44
C GLY A 292 -24.57 1.15 -26.01
N MET A 293 -23.74 0.12 -25.94
CA MET A 293 -24.10 -1.24 -26.35
C MET A 293 -25.21 -1.82 -25.47
N VAL A 294 -25.13 -1.69 -24.14
CA VAL A 294 -26.20 -2.11 -23.22
C VAL A 294 -27.48 -1.32 -23.47
N ALA A 295 -27.39 -0.01 -23.69
CA ALA A 295 -28.55 0.82 -24.01
C ALA A 295 -29.20 0.40 -25.34
N MET A 296 -28.40 0.08 -26.35
CA MET A 296 -28.90 -0.45 -27.63
C MET A 296 -29.56 -1.82 -27.44
N ILE A 297 -28.93 -2.73 -26.70
CA ILE A 297 -29.50 -4.06 -26.38
C ILE A 297 -30.82 -3.89 -25.63
N MET A 298 -30.84 -3.03 -24.60
CA MET A 298 -32.03 -2.77 -23.78
C MET A 298 -33.14 -2.11 -24.59
N MET A 299 -32.84 -1.12 -25.43
CA MET A 299 -33.83 -0.52 -26.32
C MET A 299 -34.34 -1.53 -27.34
N ARG A 300 -33.45 -2.30 -27.98
CA ARG A 300 -33.85 -3.31 -28.98
C ARG A 300 -34.72 -4.41 -28.37
N THR A 301 -34.35 -4.91 -27.19
CA THR A 301 -35.15 -5.91 -26.44
C THR A 301 -36.49 -5.32 -26.02
N LEU A 302 -36.50 -4.12 -25.44
CA LEU A 302 -37.74 -3.44 -25.04
C LEU A 302 -38.68 -3.14 -26.21
N TYR A 303 -38.16 -2.66 -27.34
CA TYR A 303 -38.95 -2.45 -28.56
C TYR A 303 -39.51 -3.76 -29.13
N ARG A 304 -38.69 -4.82 -29.17
CA ARG A 304 -39.12 -6.14 -29.62
C ARG A 304 -40.21 -6.71 -28.70
N ASP A 305 -40.03 -6.59 -27.40
CA ASP A 305 -40.97 -7.10 -26.41
C ASP A 305 -42.29 -6.31 -26.46
N ILE A 306 -42.26 -4.98 -26.54
CA ILE A 306 -43.48 -4.16 -26.71
C ILE A 306 -44.21 -4.51 -28.01
N ALA A 307 -43.48 -4.66 -29.13
CA ALA A 307 -44.08 -5.04 -30.40
C ALA A 307 -44.75 -6.42 -30.32
N ASN A 308 -44.11 -7.39 -29.67
CA ASN A 308 -44.67 -8.71 -29.43
C ASN A 308 -45.91 -8.63 -28.53
N TYR A 309 -45.88 -7.87 -27.43
CA TYR A 309 -47.05 -7.67 -26.55
C TYR A 309 -48.25 -7.07 -27.32
N ASN A 310 -48.02 -6.07 -28.16
CA ASN A 310 -49.08 -5.43 -28.95
C ASN A 310 -49.67 -6.36 -30.03
N GLN A 311 -48.92 -7.36 -30.52
CA GLN A 311 -49.43 -8.35 -31.47
C GLN A 311 -50.22 -9.48 -30.79
N LEU A 312 -49.91 -9.78 -29.52
CA LEU A 312 -50.55 -10.85 -28.75
C LEU A 312 -51.94 -10.47 -28.21
N ASP A 313 -52.24 -9.18 -28.00
CA ASP A 313 -53.62 -8.72 -27.65
C ASP A 313 -54.65 -9.02 -28.77
N THR A 314 -54.20 -9.35 -29.98
CA THR A 314 -55.06 -9.70 -31.13
C THR A 314 -55.28 -11.20 -31.32
N GLN A 315 -54.64 -12.09 -30.54
CA GLN A 315 -54.79 -13.55 -30.64
C GLN A 315 -55.14 -14.14 -29.26
N ASP A 316 -56.43 -14.33 -28.99
CA ASP A 316 -56.94 -15.18 -27.92
C ASP A 316 -56.57 -16.65 -28.22
N GLU A 317 -55.36 -17.12 -27.87
CA GLU A 317 -55.05 -18.55 -27.71
C GLU A 317 -53.64 -18.79 -27.11
N ALA A 318 -53.59 -19.63 -26.06
CA ALA A 318 -52.43 -20.35 -25.50
C ALA A 318 -51.13 -19.55 -25.22
N GLN A 319 -51.01 -19.00 -24.00
CA GLN A 319 -49.76 -18.46 -23.45
C GLN A 319 -48.64 -19.52 -23.37
N GLU A 320 -47.70 -19.50 -24.30
CA GLU A 320 -46.32 -19.90 -23.98
C GLU A 320 -45.69 -18.74 -23.22
N GLU A 321 -45.67 -18.83 -21.88
CA GLU A 321 -44.91 -17.89 -21.05
C GLU A 321 -43.46 -17.90 -21.57
N THR A 322 -42.88 -16.74 -21.88
CA THR A 322 -41.48 -16.61 -22.35
C THR A 322 -40.69 -15.65 -21.45
N GLY A 323 -39.36 -15.78 -21.45
CA GLY A 323 -38.45 -14.86 -20.73
C GLY A 323 -38.63 -14.86 -19.21
N TRP A 324 -38.70 -13.67 -18.60
CA TRP A 324 -38.83 -13.49 -17.15
C TRP A 324 -40.04 -14.21 -16.55
N LYS A 325 -41.15 -14.31 -17.29
CA LYS A 325 -42.35 -15.02 -16.82
C LYS A 325 -42.11 -16.52 -16.64
N LEU A 326 -41.18 -17.14 -17.36
CA LEU A 326 -40.82 -18.55 -17.14
C LEU A 326 -39.91 -18.76 -15.91
N VAL A 327 -39.10 -17.76 -15.57
CA VAL A 327 -38.02 -17.91 -14.60
C VAL A 327 -38.36 -17.23 -13.27
N HIS A 328 -39.37 -16.36 -13.21
CA HIS A 328 -39.72 -15.57 -12.03
C HIS A 328 -39.91 -16.41 -10.75
N GLY A 329 -40.43 -17.65 -10.89
CA GLY A 329 -40.62 -18.59 -9.78
C GLY A 329 -39.34 -19.30 -9.34
N ASP A 330 -38.28 -19.30 -10.15
CA ASP A 330 -37.00 -19.96 -9.86
C ASP A 330 -35.88 -18.97 -9.48
N VAL A 331 -35.93 -17.70 -9.92
CA VAL A 331 -34.87 -16.69 -9.66
C VAL A 331 -34.64 -16.45 -8.17
N PHE A 332 -35.71 -16.35 -7.38
CA PHE A 332 -35.62 -16.04 -5.94
C PHE A 332 -35.45 -17.29 -5.06
N ARG A 333 -35.30 -18.47 -5.67
CA ARG A 333 -35.08 -19.70 -4.93
C ARG A 333 -33.72 -19.66 -4.21
N ALA A 334 -33.68 -20.18 -2.98
CA ALA A 334 -32.43 -20.36 -2.27
C ALA A 334 -31.47 -21.26 -3.08
N PRO A 335 -30.25 -20.79 -3.40
CA PRO A 335 -29.30 -21.57 -4.17
C PRO A 335 -28.74 -22.72 -3.34
N LEU A 336 -28.24 -23.78 -4.01
CA LEU A 336 -27.67 -24.98 -3.37
C LEU A 336 -26.63 -24.62 -2.30
N ASN A 337 -25.76 -23.65 -2.60
CA ASN A 337 -24.70 -23.16 -1.72
C ASN A 337 -25.02 -21.77 -1.14
N SER A 338 -26.26 -21.55 -0.69
CA SER A 338 -26.73 -20.27 -0.12
C SER A 338 -25.83 -19.73 0.99
N GLY A 339 -25.34 -20.60 1.87
CA GLY A 339 -24.42 -20.20 2.94
C GLY A 339 -23.10 -19.60 2.40
N LEU A 340 -22.49 -20.20 1.38
CA LEU A 340 -21.25 -19.66 0.80
C LEU A 340 -21.50 -18.33 0.11
N LEU A 341 -22.57 -18.23 -0.68
CA LEU A 341 -22.95 -16.97 -1.35
C LEU A 341 -23.13 -15.82 -0.33
N CYS A 342 -23.80 -16.08 0.79
CA CYS A 342 -23.94 -15.08 1.87
C CYS A 342 -22.60 -14.66 2.48
N VAL A 343 -21.63 -15.58 2.58
CA VAL A 343 -20.27 -15.24 3.03
C VAL A 343 -19.56 -14.37 2.00
N TYR A 344 -19.62 -14.71 0.71
CA TYR A 344 -19.05 -13.90 -0.37
C TYR A 344 -19.64 -12.48 -0.40
N VAL A 345 -20.96 -12.34 -0.30
CA VAL A 345 -21.63 -11.03 -0.29
C VAL A 345 -21.26 -10.22 0.95
N GLY A 346 -21.23 -10.84 2.13
CA GLY A 346 -20.82 -10.17 3.38
C GLY A 346 -19.39 -9.66 3.30
N THR A 347 -18.45 -10.52 2.93
CA THR A 347 -17.04 -10.15 2.74
C THR A 347 -16.88 -9.09 1.64
N GLY A 348 -17.65 -9.18 0.56
CA GLY A 348 -17.65 -8.18 -0.52
C GLY A 348 -18.07 -6.79 -0.04
N VAL A 349 -19.13 -6.69 0.77
CA VAL A 349 -19.54 -5.42 1.41
C VAL A 349 -18.45 -4.89 2.34
N GLN A 350 -17.77 -5.77 3.07
CA GLN A 350 -16.68 -5.40 3.97
C GLN A 350 -15.47 -4.84 3.18
N ILE A 351 -15.04 -5.51 2.11
CA ILE A 351 -13.97 -5.05 1.21
C ILE A 351 -14.36 -3.71 0.58
N PHE A 352 -15.57 -3.61 0.03
CA PHE A 352 -16.05 -2.40 -0.62
C PHE A 352 -16.06 -1.20 0.34
N GLY A 353 -16.62 -1.37 1.54
CA GLY A 353 -16.63 -0.32 2.57
C GLY A 353 -15.22 0.09 3.01
N MET A 354 -14.33 -0.88 3.22
CA MET A 354 -12.93 -0.61 3.57
C MET A 354 -12.24 0.20 2.47
N THR A 355 -12.34 -0.24 1.21
CA THR A 355 -11.70 0.43 0.06
C THR A 355 -12.24 1.83 -0.13
N LEU A 356 -13.57 2.00 -0.12
CA LEU A 356 -14.22 3.31 -0.30
C LEU A 356 -13.79 4.31 0.78
N VAL A 357 -13.86 3.93 2.06
CA VAL A 357 -13.49 4.84 3.16
C VAL A 357 -11.98 5.13 3.14
N THR A 358 -11.14 4.14 2.84
CA THR A 358 -9.69 4.35 2.71
C THR A 358 -9.39 5.35 1.60
N MET A 359 -10.05 5.24 0.45
CA MET A 359 -9.83 6.14 -0.67
C MET A 359 -10.31 7.56 -0.37
N ILE A 360 -11.44 7.73 0.32
CA ILE A 360 -11.91 9.05 0.76
C ILE A 360 -10.87 9.71 1.70
N PHE A 361 -10.35 8.98 2.68
CA PHE A 361 -9.30 9.52 3.55
C PHE A 361 -7.97 9.77 2.82
N ALA A 362 -7.64 8.98 1.80
CA ALA A 362 -6.48 9.23 0.95
C ALA A 362 -6.67 10.50 0.10
N LEU A 363 -7.85 10.73 -0.46
CA LEU A 363 -8.19 11.95 -1.23
C LEU A 363 -8.14 13.22 -0.37
N LEU A 364 -8.60 13.13 0.89
CA LEU A 364 -8.50 14.24 1.85
C LEU A 364 -7.06 14.48 2.34
N GLY A 365 -6.09 13.65 1.95
CA GLY A 365 -4.68 13.78 2.30
C GLY A 365 -4.28 13.16 3.64
N PHE A 366 -5.21 12.57 4.40
CA PHE A 366 -4.92 11.99 5.73
C PHE A 366 -4.04 10.74 5.67
N LEU A 367 -4.03 10.04 4.53
CA LEU A 367 -3.22 8.84 4.30
C LEU A 367 -2.02 9.10 3.36
N SER A 368 -1.57 10.36 3.30
CA SER A 368 -0.35 10.73 2.57
C SER A 368 0.85 9.89 3.02
N PRO A 369 1.79 9.54 2.11
CA PRO A 369 3.04 8.83 2.45
C PRO A 369 3.86 9.50 3.56
N SER A 370 3.64 10.79 3.78
CA SER A 370 4.19 11.53 4.93
C SER A 370 3.80 10.91 6.28
N ASN A 371 2.61 10.31 6.40
CA ASN A 371 2.23 9.50 7.56
C ASN A 371 2.63 8.04 7.31
N ARG A 372 3.89 7.71 7.64
CA ARG A 372 4.47 6.38 7.41
C ARG A 372 3.64 5.28 8.05
N GLY A 373 3.38 4.20 7.31
CA GLY A 373 2.54 3.09 7.77
C GLY A 373 1.05 3.44 8.01
N GLY A 374 0.64 4.71 7.87
CA GLY A 374 -0.73 5.16 8.10
C GLY A 374 -1.75 4.47 7.18
N LEU A 375 -1.44 4.37 5.88
CA LEU A 375 -2.31 3.69 4.91
C LEU A 375 -2.58 2.22 5.29
N MET A 376 -1.53 1.44 5.59
CA MET A 376 -1.67 0.02 5.95
C MET A 376 -2.41 -0.15 7.28
N THR A 377 -2.10 0.67 8.28
CA THR A 377 -2.78 0.65 9.58
C THR A 377 -4.27 0.98 9.40
N ALA A 378 -4.59 2.01 8.62
CA ALA A 378 -5.96 2.40 8.33
C ALA A 378 -6.72 1.29 7.60
N MET A 379 -6.13 0.63 6.60
CA MET A 379 -6.75 -0.49 5.90
C MET A 379 -7.08 -1.65 6.86
N VAL A 380 -6.14 -2.05 7.73
CA VAL A 380 -6.37 -3.14 8.71
C VAL A 380 -7.46 -2.77 9.72
N LEU A 381 -7.45 -1.54 10.24
CA LEU A 381 -8.48 -1.10 11.19
C LEU A 381 -9.85 -0.96 10.52
N LEU A 382 -9.92 -0.35 9.33
CA LEU A 382 -11.16 -0.22 8.56
C LEU A 382 -11.71 -1.59 8.18
N TRP A 383 -10.86 -2.55 7.82
CA TRP A 383 -11.28 -3.94 7.61
C TRP A 383 -12.02 -4.50 8.82
N VAL A 384 -11.44 -4.36 10.01
CA VAL A 384 -12.02 -4.85 11.28
C VAL A 384 -13.37 -4.17 11.57
N PHE A 385 -13.45 -2.84 11.43
CA PHE A 385 -14.70 -2.10 11.66
C PHE A 385 -15.79 -2.44 10.64
N MET A 386 -15.43 -2.63 9.38
CA MET A 386 -16.36 -3.01 8.32
C MET A 386 -16.90 -4.43 8.50
N GLY A 387 -16.32 -5.24 9.40
CA GLY A 387 -16.86 -6.54 9.80
C GLY A 387 -18.30 -6.48 10.31
N LEU A 388 -18.71 -5.36 10.92
CA LEU A 388 -20.11 -5.13 11.30
C LEU A 388 -21.05 -5.18 10.08
N PHE A 389 -20.71 -4.46 9.02
CA PHE A 389 -21.52 -4.38 7.80
C PHE A 389 -21.45 -5.69 7.01
N GLY A 390 -20.30 -6.36 7.01
CA GLY A 390 -20.15 -7.69 6.41
C GLY A 390 -21.01 -8.74 7.10
N GLY A 391 -20.99 -8.77 8.43
CA GLY A 391 -21.84 -9.64 9.25
C GLY A 391 -23.33 -9.35 9.06
N TYR A 392 -23.72 -8.08 8.99
CA TYR A 392 -25.09 -7.63 8.76
C TYR A 392 -25.64 -8.11 7.40
N SER A 393 -24.90 -7.82 6.33
CA SER A 393 -25.31 -8.17 4.96
C SER A 393 -25.38 -9.68 4.76
N SER A 394 -24.39 -10.41 5.30
CA SER A 394 -24.35 -11.87 5.24
C SER A 394 -25.54 -12.52 5.93
N ALA A 395 -25.83 -12.14 7.19
CA ALA A 395 -26.91 -12.74 7.97
C ALA A 395 -28.30 -12.35 7.45
N ARG A 396 -28.47 -11.12 6.97
CA ARG A 396 -29.74 -10.67 6.38
C ARG A 396 -30.05 -11.44 5.09
N LEU A 397 -29.06 -11.61 4.21
CA LEU A 397 -29.23 -12.39 2.99
C LEU A 397 -29.49 -13.88 3.29
N TYR A 398 -28.81 -14.44 4.31
CA TYR A 398 -29.04 -15.82 4.73
C TYR A 398 -30.46 -16.04 5.25
N LYS A 399 -31.01 -15.04 5.96
CA LYS A 399 -32.41 -15.04 6.40
C LYS A 399 -33.38 -14.98 5.22
N THR A 400 -33.09 -14.20 4.18
CA THR A 400 -33.88 -14.18 2.93
C THR A 400 -33.97 -15.57 2.30
N PHE A 401 -32.87 -16.34 2.31
CA PHE A 401 -32.86 -17.73 1.84
C PHE A 401 -33.46 -18.75 2.83
N LYS A 402 -34.25 -18.30 3.81
CA LYS A 402 -34.93 -19.14 4.83
C LYS A 402 -33.96 -19.94 5.71
N GLY A 403 -32.72 -19.44 5.87
CA GLY A 403 -31.72 -20.03 6.75
C GLY A 403 -31.95 -19.66 8.23
N ASN A 404 -31.97 -20.67 9.09
CA ASN A 404 -32.22 -20.49 10.54
C ASN A 404 -30.92 -20.47 11.39
N GLU A 405 -29.84 -21.08 10.89
CA GLU A 405 -28.57 -21.23 11.61
C GLU A 405 -27.68 -19.98 11.55
N TRP A 406 -28.19 -18.84 12.04
CA TRP A 406 -27.47 -17.55 11.92
C TRP A 406 -26.08 -17.56 12.57
N LYS A 407 -25.89 -18.28 13.69
CA LYS A 407 -24.58 -18.40 14.35
C LYS A 407 -23.54 -19.10 13.46
N ARG A 408 -23.96 -20.11 12.70
CA ARG A 408 -23.06 -20.88 11.83
C ARG A 408 -22.62 -20.07 10.62
N ILE A 409 -23.53 -19.30 10.02
CA ILE A 409 -23.17 -18.39 8.92
C ILE A 409 -22.25 -17.28 9.41
N THR A 410 -22.49 -16.71 10.59
CA THR A 410 -21.61 -15.71 11.21
C THR A 410 -20.20 -16.24 11.43
N LEU A 411 -20.06 -17.46 11.97
CA LEU A 411 -18.75 -18.11 12.11
C LEU A 411 -18.07 -18.28 10.74
N LYS A 412 -18.79 -18.75 9.71
CA LYS A 412 -18.23 -18.87 8.36
C LYS A 412 -17.76 -17.51 7.82
N THR A 413 -18.54 -16.45 7.99
CA THR A 413 -18.17 -15.10 7.56
C THR A 413 -16.94 -14.56 8.28
N ALA A 414 -16.83 -14.82 9.59
CA ALA A 414 -15.69 -14.35 10.38
C ALA A 414 -14.38 -15.13 10.14
N PHE A 415 -14.47 -16.40 9.73
CA PHE A 415 -13.31 -17.30 9.67
C PHE A 415 -12.86 -17.71 8.26
N VAL A 416 -13.75 -17.84 7.27
CA VAL A 416 -13.36 -18.42 5.97
C VAL A 416 -12.32 -17.56 5.26
N PHE A 417 -12.63 -16.29 4.97
CA PHE A 417 -11.71 -15.42 4.24
C PHE A 417 -10.52 -14.97 5.10
N PRO A 418 -10.72 -14.44 6.32
CA PRO A 418 -9.60 -14.06 7.17
C PRO A 418 -8.68 -15.24 7.51
N GLY A 419 -9.23 -16.45 7.71
CA GLY A 419 -8.44 -17.64 8.01
C GLY A 419 -7.61 -18.13 6.82
N ILE A 420 -8.15 -18.08 5.60
CA ILE A 420 -7.36 -18.38 4.38
C ILE A 420 -6.24 -17.36 4.22
N LEU A 421 -6.52 -16.06 4.34
CA LEU A 421 -5.52 -15.01 4.20
C LEU A 421 -4.44 -15.12 5.29
N PHE A 422 -4.83 -15.36 6.54
CA PHE A 422 -3.90 -15.55 7.65
C PHE A 422 -3.03 -16.79 7.46
N SER A 423 -3.59 -17.89 6.93
CA SER A 423 -2.82 -19.11 6.65
C SER A 423 -1.77 -18.89 5.57
N ILE A 424 -2.15 -18.24 4.46
CA ILE A 424 -1.21 -17.88 3.38
C ILE A 424 -0.13 -16.94 3.94
N PHE A 425 -0.54 -15.89 4.66
CA PHE A 425 0.36 -14.94 5.27
C PHE A 425 1.34 -15.61 6.25
N PHE A 426 0.88 -16.54 7.08
CA PHE A 426 1.72 -17.27 8.03
C PHE A 426 2.77 -18.13 7.33
N VAL A 427 2.40 -18.86 6.27
CA VAL A 427 3.34 -19.67 5.48
C VAL A 427 4.38 -18.77 4.80
N LEU A 428 3.95 -17.69 4.14
CA LEU A 428 4.86 -16.73 3.52
C LEU A 428 5.80 -16.09 4.55
N ASN A 429 5.28 -15.71 5.72
CA ASN A 429 6.08 -15.15 6.80
C ASN A 429 7.13 -16.14 7.32
N ALA A 430 6.80 -17.43 7.41
CA ALA A 430 7.75 -18.47 7.81
C ALA A 430 8.89 -18.64 6.79
N LEU A 431 8.58 -18.55 5.49
CA LEU A 431 9.60 -18.58 4.43
C LEU A 431 10.52 -17.35 4.48
N ILE A 432 9.94 -16.15 4.61
CA ILE A 432 10.69 -14.88 4.71
C ILE A 432 11.57 -14.87 5.98
N TRP A 433 11.06 -15.43 7.08
CA TRP A 433 11.83 -15.58 8.31
C TRP A 433 13.02 -16.54 8.16
N GLY A 434 12.86 -17.63 7.41
CA GLY A 434 13.95 -18.55 7.07
C GLY A 434 15.12 -17.88 6.34
N GLU A 435 14.81 -16.92 5.47
CA GLU A 435 15.78 -16.10 4.73
C GLU A 435 16.36 -14.93 5.55
N LYS A 436 16.02 -14.80 6.85
CA LYS A 436 16.45 -13.70 7.74
C LYS A 436 16.14 -12.29 7.19
N SER A 437 15.06 -12.17 6.42
CA SER A 437 14.63 -10.91 5.83
C SER A 437 13.92 -10.02 6.86
N SER A 438 14.12 -8.70 6.75
CA SER A 438 13.43 -7.70 7.58
C SER A 438 11.92 -7.63 7.36
N GLY A 439 11.48 -8.15 6.20
CA GLY A 439 10.07 -8.27 5.83
C GLY A 439 9.32 -9.29 6.69
N ALA A 440 10.03 -10.12 7.45
CA ALA A 440 9.40 -11.04 8.39
C ALA A 440 8.71 -10.23 9.51
N VAL A 441 7.41 -10.46 9.65
CA VAL A 441 6.60 -9.87 10.71
C VAL A 441 6.95 -10.56 12.03
N PRO A 442 7.33 -9.79 13.08
CA PRO A 442 7.73 -10.36 14.35
C PRO A 442 6.58 -11.09 15.03
N PHE A 443 6.90 -12.05 15.89
CA PHE A 443 5.91 -12.83 16.64
C PHE A 443 4.92 -11.95 17.42
N GLY A 444 5.40 -10.85 18.03
CA GLY A 444 4.54 -9.92 18.77
C GLY A 444 3.45 -9.28 17.89
N THR A 445 3.78 -8.89 16.66
CA THR A 445 2.83 -8.32 15.72
C THR A 445 1.86 -9.38 15.18
N MET A 446 2.34 -10.60 14.92
CA MET A 446 1.45 -11.71 14.57
C MET A 446 0.42 -11.97 15.68
N PHE A 447 0.87 -12.00 16.94
CA PHE A 447 -0.01 -12.15 18.10
C PHE A 447 -1.01 -10.99 18.22
N ALA A 448 -0.56 -9.75 17.97
CA ALA A 448 -1.44 -8.58 17.97
C ALA A 448 -2.52 -8.67 16.87
N LEU A 449 -2.18 -9.13 15.67
CA LEU A 449 -3.16 -9.36 14.59
C LEU A 449 -4.18 -10.44 14.96
N VAL A 450 -3.75 -11.52 15.61
CA VAL A 450 -4.66 -12.55 16.13
C VAL A 450 -5.58 -11.98 17.21
N CYS A 451 -5.05 -11.19 18.14
CA CYS A 451 -5.87 -10.50 19.15
C CYS A 451 -6.86 -9.51 18.51
N LEU A 452 -6.46 -8.79 17.47
CA LEU A 452 -7.33 -7.88 16.73
C LEU A 452 -8.44 -8.65 15.99
N TRP A 453 -8.10 -9.81 15.41
CA TRP A 453 -9.05 -10.67 14.71
C TRP A 453 -10.07 -11.31 15.67
N PHE A 454 -9.62 -12.05 16.68
CA PHE A 454 -10.51 -12.75 17.60
C PHE A 454 -11.14 -11.84 18.66
N GLY A 455 -10.43 -10.80 19.10
CA GLY A 455 -10.88 -9.91 20.17
C GLY A 455 -11.79 -8.79 19.71
N ILE A 456 -11.66 -8.30 18.47
CA ILE A 456 -12.47 -7.19 17.95
C ILE A 456 -13.28 -7.61 16.72
N SER A 457 -12.63 -8.12 15.68
CA SER A 457 -13.29 -8.39 14.39
C SER A 457 -14.39 -9.44 14.50
N VAL A 458 -14.11 -10.59 15.13
CA VAL A 458 -15.10 -11.67 15.31
C VAL A 458 -16.33 -11.17 16.08
N PRO A 459 -16.21 -10.55 17.28
CA PRO A 459 -17.34 -9.95 17.98
C PRO A 459 -18.13 -8.93 17.13
N LEU A 460 -17.45 -8.07 16.38
CA LEU A 460 -18.11 -7.08 15.52
C LEU A 460 -18.96 -7.75 14.42
N VAL A 461 -18.44 -8.81 13.79
CA VAL A 461 -19.18 -9.60 12.81
C VAL A 461 -20.41 -10.25 13.47
N PHE A 462 -20.29 -10.74 14.70
CA PHE A 462 -21.41 -11.27 15.47
C PHE A 462 -22.48 -10.22 15.76
N VAL A 463 -22.08 -9.02 16.20
CA VAL A 463 -23.01 -7.90 16.43
C VAL A 463 -23.71 -7.54 15.12
N GLY A 464 -22.97 -7.44 14.02
CA GLY A 464 -23.49 -7.15 12.69
C GLY A 464 -24.53 -8.17 12.25
N SER A 465 -24.18 -9.45 12.36
CA SER A 465 -25.07 -10.56 12.03
C SER A 465 -26.32 -10.60 12.91
N TYR A 466 -26.19 -10.32 14.20
CA TYR A 466 -27.34 -10.25 15.11
C TYR A 466 -28.32 -9.13 14.70
N LEU A 467 -27.79 -7.94 14.35
CA LEU A 467 -28.60 -6.84 13.84
C LEU A 467 -29.24 -7.17 12.49
N GLY A 468 -28.51 -7.84 11.61
CA GLY A 468 -29.00 -8.29 10.30
C GLY A 468 -30.12 -9.30 10.42
N PHE A 469 -29.98 -10.27 11.33
CA PHE A 469 -30.98 -11.32 11.55
C PHE A 469 -32.22 -10.83 12.28
N LYS A 470 -32.11 -9.76 13.08
CA LYS A 470 -33.27 -9.08 13.69
C LYS A 470 -34.15 -8.36 12.67
N ARG A 471 -33.57 -7.85 11.58
CA ARG A 471 -34.34 -7.18 10.52
C ARG A 471 -35.26 -8.19 9.82
N PRO A 472 -36.42 -7.75 9.31
CA PRO A 472 -37.26 -8.62 8.49
C PRO A 472 -36.48 -9.13 7.28
N ALA A 473 -36.78 -10.36 6.87
CA ALA A 473 -36.25 -10.91 5.63
C ALA A 473 -36.66 -9.97 4.48
N ILE A 474 -35.80 -9.88 3.45
CA ILE A 474 -36.21 -9.20 2.23
C ILE A 474 -37.30 -10.07 1.61
N GLU A 475 -38.48 -9.50 1.38
CA GLU A 475 -39.59 -10.23 0.78
C GLU A 475 -39.34 -10.38 -0.71
N ASP A 476 -39.47 -11.62 -1.20
CA ASP A 476 -39.36 -11.89 -2.63
C ASP A 476 -40.58 -11.28 -3.35
N PRO A 477 -40.37 -10.61 -4.49
CA PRO A 477 -41.48 -9.98 -5.22
C PRO A 477 -42.46 -11.01 -5.78
N VAL A 478 -42.06 -12.28 -5.90
CA VAL A 478 -42.93 -13.37 -6.36
C VAL A 478 -42.71 -14.65 -5.56
N LYS A 479 -43.73 -15.50 -5.50
CA LYS A 479 -43.64 -16.81 -4.84
C LYS A 479 -42.73 -17.74 -5.63
N THR A 480 -41.83 -18.42 -4.92
CA THR A 480 -40.89 -19.39 -5.52
C THR A 480 -41.53 -20.76 -5.77
N ASN A 481 -41.17 -21.41 -6.87
CA ASN A 481 -41.53 -22.79 -7.18
C ASN A 481 -40.79 -23.79 -6.27
N LYS A 482 -41.45 -24.90 -5.92
CA LYS A 482 -40.86 -25.94 -5.07
C LYS A 482 -39.90 -26.85 -5.83
N ILE A 483 -40.22 -27.16 -7.09
CA ILE A 483 -39.44 -28.06 -7.95
C ILE A 483 -38.62 -27.20 -8.91
N PRO A 484 -37.29 -27.38 -8.98
CA PRO A 484 -36.47 -26.58 -9.88
C PRO A 484 -36.75 -27.02 -11.32
N ARG A 485 -36.86 -26.07 -12.24
CA ARG A 485 -36.96 -26.41 -13.66
C ARG A 485 -35.68 -27.10 -14.14
N GLN A 486 -35.81 -28.00 -15.12
CA GLN A 486 -34.67 -28.53 -15.84
C GLN A 486 -34.04 -27.42 -16.69
N ILE A 487 -32.76 -27.14 -16.46
CA ILE A 487 -31.99 -26.17 -17.24
C ILE A 487 -31.61 -26.84 -18.58
N PRO A 488 -31.96 -26.24 -19.74
CA PRO A 488 -31.57 -26.79 -21.03
C PRO A 488 -30.05 -26.79 -21.21
N GLU A 489 -29.53 -27.66 -22.07
CA GLU A 489 -28.10 -27.68 -22.36
C GLU A 489 -27.66 -26.35 -22.98
N GLN A 490 -26.80 -25.62 -22.26
CA GLN A 490 -26.26 -24.35 -22.72
C GLN A 490 -25.19 -24.57 -23.79
N ALA A 491 -25.19 -23.71 -24.81
CA ALA A 491 -24.12 -23.66 -25.80
C ALA A 491 -22.74 -23.48 -25.13
N TRP A 492 -21.69 -23.98 -25.77
CA TRP A 492 -20.35 -24.03 -25.18
C TRP A 492 -19.81 -22.66 -24.71
N TYR A 493 -20.17 -21.57 -25.40
CA TYR A 493 -19.76 -20.20 -25.06
C TYR A 493 -20.57 -19.58 -23.90
N MET A 494 -21.71 -20.16 -23.52
CA MET A 494 -22.48 -19.75 -22.35
C MET A 494 -22.10 -20.53 -21.09
N LYS A 495 -21.18 -21.50 -21.21
CA LYS A 495 -20.71 -22.26 -20.04
C LYS A 495 -19.98 -21.32 -19.08
N PRO A 496 -20.16 -21.50 -17.75
CA PRO A 496 -19.66 -20.56 -16.73
C PRO A 496 -18.17 -20.23 -16.87
N ILE A 497 -17.31 -21.21 -17.17
CA ILE A 497 -15.86 -21.02 -17.28
C ILE A 497 -15.51 -20.03 -18.41
N PHE A 498 -16.15 -20.17 -19.57
CA PHE A 498 -15.89 -19.30 -20.71
C PHE A 498 -16.45 -17.90 -20.47
N SER A 499 -17.66 -17.79 -19.92
CA SER A 499 -18.28 -16.50 -19.60
C SER A 499 -17.50 -15.73 -18.53
N ILE A 500 -16.91 -16.41 -17.53
CA ILE A 500 -16.04 -15.78 -16.53
C ILE A 500 -14.78 -15.21 -17.18
N LEU A 501 -14.13 -15.95 -18.08
CA LEU A 501 -12.92 -15.50 -18.77
C LEU A 501 -13.19 -14.29 -19.67
N ILE A 502 -14.19 -14.38 -20.56
CA ILE A 502 -14.51 -13.28 -21.48
C ILE A 502 -15.08 -12.07 -20.75
N GLY A 503 -15.95 -12.29 -19.76
CA GLY A 503 -16.54 -11.22 -18.95
C GLY A 503 -15.50 -10.43 -18.15
N GLY A 504 -14.39 -11.06 -17.76
CA GLY A 504 -13.30 -10.44 -17.02
C GLY A 504 -12.35 -9.56 -17.85
N ILE A 505 -12.27 -9.78 -19.18
CA ILE A 505 -11.36 -9.02 -20.06
C ILE A 505 -11.72 -7.52 -20.07
N LEU A 506 -13.02 -7.19 -20.08
CA LEU A 506 -13.47 -5.80 -20.14
C LEU A 506 -13.12 -5.00 -18.87
N PRO A 507 -13.46 -5.45 -17.64
CA PRO A 507 -12.99 -4.80 -16.42
C PRO A 507 -11.46 -4.75 -16.32
N PHE A 508 -10.76 -5.81 -16.75
CA PHE A 508 -9.29 -5.86 -16.73
C PHE A 508 -8.67 -4.78 -17.62
N GLY A 509 -9.16 -4.61 -18.86
CA GLY A 509 -8.65 -3.61 -19.79
C GLY A 509 -8.73 -2.17 -19.28
N ALA A 510 -9.70 -1.88 -18.41
CA ALA A 510 -9.86 -0.56 -17.80
C ALA A 510 -8.97 -0.29 -16.59
N VAL A 511 -8.53 -1.34 -15.88
CA VAL A 511 -7.66 -1.18 -14.71
C VAL A 511 -6.21 -1.54 -14.99
N PHE A 512 -5.90 -2.16 -16.14
CA PHE A 512 -4.58 -2.72 -16.44
C PHE A 512 -3.45 -1.69 -16.34
N ILE A 513 -3.63 -0.48 -16.88
CA ILE A 513 -2.57 0.54 -16.85
C ILE A 513 -2.30 1.00 -15.41
N GLU A 514 -3.33 1.25 -14.61
CA GLU A 514 -3.14 1.61 -13.19
C GLU A 514 -2.56 0.45 -12.38
N LEU A 515 -3.01 -0.78 -12.65
CA LEU A 515 -2.45 -1.97 -12.02
C LEU A 515 -0.96 -2.11 -12.34
N PHE A 516 -0.55 -1.84 -13.58
CA PHE A 516 0.86 -1.82 -13.98
C PHE A 516 1.67 -0.79 -13.19
N PHE A 517 1.15 0.44 -13.02
CA PHE A 517 1.85 1.47 -12.23
C PHE A 517 1.91 1.15 -10.74
N ILE A 518 0.85 0.59 -10.16
CA ILE A 518 0.85 0.14 -8.76
C ILE A 518 1.88 -0.97 -8.57
N LEU A 519 1.88 -1.99 -9.44
CA LEU A 519 2.83 -3.09 -9.36
C LEU A 519 4.27 -2.62 -9.58
N THR A 520 4.50 -1.71 -10.53
CA THR A 520 5.83 -1.12 -10.78
C THR A 520 6.29 -0.31 -9.58
N SER A 521 5.41 0.47 -8.95
CA SER A 521 5.73 1.24 -7.75
C SER A 521 6.10 0.32 -6.57
N ILE A 522 5.38 -0.79 -6.39
CA ILE A 522 5.71 -1.82 -5.39
C ILE A 522 7.06 -2.45 -5.71
N TRP A 523 7.30 -2.83 -6.97
CA TRP A 523 8.54 -3.50 -7.40
C TRP A 523 9.78 -2.61 -7.30
N LEU A 524 9.63 -1.31 -7.58
CA LEU A 524 10.70 -0.31 -7.51
C LEU A 524 10.82 0.34 -6.12
N ASN A 525 9.98 -0.05 -5.15
CA ASN A 525 9.88 0.58 -3.84
C ASN A 525 9.69 2.11 -3.90
N GLN A 526 8.90 2.57 -4.86
CA GLN A 526 8.53 3.98 -5.04
C GLN A 526 7.14 4.26 -4.44
N PHE A 527 6.90 5.51 -4.04
CA PHE A 527 5.60 5.92 -3.54
C PHE A 527 4.64 6.17 -4.71
N TYR A 528 3.56 5.38 -4.79
CA TYR A 528 2.43 5.71 -5.64
C TYR A 528 1.57 6.76 -4.93
N TYR A 529 1.57 8.00 -5.44
CA TYR A 529 0.89 9.15 -4.83
C TYR A 529 -0.15 9.78 -5.76
N ILE A 530 -0.92 8.95 -6.44
CA ILE A 530 -1.92 9.40 -7.42
C ILE A 530 -3.31 8.90 -6.99
N PHE A 531 -3.68 9.20 -5.73
CA PHE A 531 -4.96 8.75 -5.15
C PHE A 531 -6.19 9.32 -5.86
N GLY A 532 -6.08 10.53 -6.44
CA GLY A 532 -7.13 11.14 -7.26
C GLY A 532 -7.51 10.28 -8.47
N PHE A 533 -6.51 9.85 -9.23
CA PHE A 533 -6.73 9.03 -10.43
C PHE A 533 -7.21 7.64 -10.05
N LEU A 534 -6.64 7.04 -8.99
CA LEU A 534 -7.09 5.76 -8.45
C LEU A 534 -8.58 5.81 -8.06
N PHE A 535 -9.07 6.94 -7.53
CA PHE A 535 -10.48 7.11 -7.20
C PHE A 535 -11.39 7.11 -8.42
N ILE A 536 -11.01 7.81 -9.48
CA ILE A 536 -11.76 7.80 -10.74
C ILE A 536 -11.78 6.39 -11.33
N VAL A 537 -10.63 5.73 -11.38
CA VAL A 537 -10.48 4.38 -11.95
C VAL A 537 -11.29 3.35 -11.16
N PHE A 538 -11.38 3.48 -9.83
CA PHE A 538 -12.24 2.62 -9.01
C PHE A 538 -13.72 2.72 -9.40
N TRP A 539 -14.23 3.92 -9.64
CA TRP A 539 -15.62 4.12 -10.07
C TRP A 539 -15.85 3.66 -11.51
N LEU A 540 -14.89 3.90 -12.41
CA LEU A 540 -14.95 3.38 -13.77
C LEU A 540 -14.96 1.85 -13.76
N PHE A 541 -14.08 1.21 -12.99
CA PHE A 541 -14.08 -0.24 -12.81
C PHE A 541 -15.44 -0.76 -12.33
N PHE A 542 -16.01 -0.14 -11.29
CA PHE A 542 -17.33 -0.52 -10.79
C PHE A 542 -18.44 -0.36 -11.84
N ALA A 543 -18.41 0.73 -12.61
CA ALA A 543 -19.35 0.96 -13.71
C ALA A 543 -19.21 -0.11 -14.80
N ILE A 544 -17.99 -0.42 -15.24
CA ILE A 544 -17.72 -1.45 -16.25
C ILE A 544 -18.15 -2.82 -15.76
N SER A 545 -17.79 -3.20 -14.54
CA SER A 545 -18.23 -4.47 -13.96
C SER A 545 -19.76 -4.56 -13.91
N SER A 546 -20.44 -3.47 -13.54
CA SER A 546 -21.91 -3.41 -13.54
C SER A 546 -22.50 -3.55 -14.94
N CYS A 547 -21.94 -2.86 -15.94
CA CYS A 547 -22.36 -2.97 -17.33
C CYS A 547 -22.09 -4.37 -17.90
N ALA A 548 -20.90 -4.92 -17.69
CA ALA A 548 -20.51 -6.25 -18.15
C ALA A 548 -21.42 -7.33 -17.58
N VAL A 549 -21.73 -7.28 -16.27
CA VAL A 549 -22.69 -8.20 -15.64
C VAL A 549 -24.06 -8.08 -16.30
N ARG A 550 -24.55 -6.87 -16.55
CA ARG A 550 -25.83 -6.65 -17.25
C ARG A 550 -25.82 -7.13 -18.69
N THR A 551 -24.72 -6.95 -19.42
CA THR A 551 -24.57 -7.46 -20.80
C THR A 551 -24.57 -8.97 -20.84
N ILE A 552 -23.88 -9.63 -19.91
CA ILE A 552 -23.84 -11.10 -19.83
C ILE A 552 -25.23 -11.65 -19.50
N ILE A 553 -25.93 -11.00 -18.56
CA ILE A 553 -27.30 -11.39 -18.18
C ILE A 553 -28.28 -11.13 -19.33
N GLY A 554 -28.29 -9.91 -19.89
CA GLY A 554 -29.22 -9.51 -20.96
C GLY A 554 -28.90 -10.14 -22.33
N GLY A 555 -27.63 -10.48 -22.58
CA GLY A 555 -27.21 -11.26 -23.74
C GLY A 555 -27.67 -12.72 -23.67
N GLY A 556 -27.88 -13.24 -22.46
CA GLY A 556 -28.51 -14.53 -22.22
C GLY A 556 -30.03 -14.56 -22.42
N GLU A 557 -30.69 -13.40 -22.44
CA GLU A 557 -32.13 -13.27 -22.77
C GLU A 557 -32.38 -13.03 -24.28
N LEU A 558 -31.31 -12.78 -25.05
CA LEU A 558 -31.37 -12.50 -26.49
C LEU A 558 -31.29 -13.76 -27.37
N ILE A 559 -30.90 -14.91 -26.80
CA ILE A 559 -30.79 -16.23 -27.43
C ILE A 559 -31.78 -17.16 -26.74
#